data_AF-A0A7W1RRP0-F1
#
_entry.id   AF-A0A7W1RRP0-F1
#
_cell.length_a   1.000
_cell.length_b   1.000
_cell.length_c   1.000
_cell.angle_alpha   90.00
_cell.angle_beta   90.00
_cell.angle_gamma   90.00
#
_symmetry.space_group_name_H-M   'P 1'
#
loop_
_entity.id
_entity.type
_entity.pdbx_description
1 polymer ?
#
loop_
_entity_poly.entity_id
_entity_poly.type
_entity_poly.pdbx_seq_one_letter_code
_entity_poly.pdbx_strand_id
1 'polypeptide(L)'
;MPETVVVSRGGGAPYSKGLMAQSLSAIGLPLERAYELARRVEGRLDALGAERIEAAELSALAEDVLALEEGDAAVSRFRHWRALDHLDRPLVILLAGTAGVGKSTLATMLAHRLGLTRVIATDVIRQVLRAFLSREFMPVVHYSSFEAGAAVAESLEDRDVAGFELQAARVGTGVSAIIDRACRERTPLIVEGIHVLPGTLQDALGSRCVAVEALLVVEDEDRHRAHFGLRGGERPAARYLERFAEIRKLQDHLTERARAAGVPVVDNATIDIALAAVMDLVLSRVGRVSSSTAS
;
A
#
# COMPACT_ATOMS: atom_id res chain seq x y z
N MET A 1 25.94 25.41 -19.87
CA MET A 1 25.59 25.91 -18.53
C MET A 1 26.21 24.94 -17.54
N PRO A 2 26.91 25.41 -16.48
CA PRO A 2 27.36 24.52 -15.41
C PRO A 2 26.15 23.87 -14.73
N GLU A 3 26.23 22.57 -14.42
CA GLU A 3 25.16 21.87 -13.71
C GLU A 3 25.09 22.35 -12.26
N THR A 4 23.91 22.81 -11.82
CA THR A 4 23.70 23.21 -10.43
C THR A 4 23.83 21.99 -9.51
N VAL A 5 24.75 22.06 -8.55
CA VAL A 5 25.00 20.97 -7.58
C VAL A 5 24.09 21.13 -6.38
N VAL A 6 23.23 20.15 -6.14
CA VAL A 6 22.38 20.07 -4.94
C VAL A 6 23.20 19.53 -3.79
N VAL A 7 23.34 20.32 -2.72
CA VAL A 7 24.08 19.98 -1.51
C VAL A 7 23.13 19.30 -0.51
N SER A 8 23.55 18.15 0.01
CA SER A 8 22.84 17.40 1.04
C SER A 8 23.80 16.94 2.13
N ARG A 9 23.27 16.52 3.30
CA ARG A 9 24.07 16.01 4.43
C ARG A 9 24.99 14.83 4.08
N GLY A 10 24.75 14.12 2.98
CA GLY A 10 25.54 12.96 2.52
C GLY A 10 26.47 13.24 1.33
N GLY A 11 26.55 14.48 0.84
CA GLY A 11 27.32 14.87 -0.35
C GLY A 11 26.51 15.74 -1.32
N GLY A 12 27.19 16.21 -2.38
CA GLY A 12 26.58 16.99 -3.46
C GLY A 12 26.37 16.16 -4.72
N ALA A 13 25.20 16.30 -5.36
CA ALA A 13 24.90 15.68 -6.65
C ALA A 13 24.28 16.72 -7.61
N PRO A 14 24.50 16.63 -8.93
CA PRO A 14 23.82 17.49 -9.88
C PRO A 14 22.29 17.37 -9.77
N TYR A 15 21.58 18.47 -9.98
CA TYR A 15 20.13 18.43 -10.06
C TYR A 15 19.67 17.45 -11.16
N SER A 16 18.73 16.56 -10.82
CA SER A 16 18.17 15.60 -11.76
C SER A 16 16.68 15.85 -11.94
N LYS A 17 16.31 16.28 -13.15
CA LYS A 17 14.90 16.36 -13.59
C LYS A 17 14.18 15.03 -13.41
N GLY A 18 14.86 13.90 -13.64
CA GLY A 18 14.26 12.57 -13.49
C GLY A 18 13.89 12.27 -12.04
N LEU A 19 14.79 12.55 -11.09
CA LEU A 19 14.53 12.36 -9.66
C LEU A 19 13.45 13.31 -9.14
N MET A 20 13.47 14.58 -9.57
CA MET A 20 12.42 15.53 -9.24
C MET A 20 11.07 15.09 -9.83
N ALA A 21 11.02 14.68 -11.10
CA ALA A 21 9.81 14.17 -11.72
C ALA A 21 9.28 12.89 -11.02
N GLN A 22 10.15 12.00 -10.55
CA GLN A 22 9.73 10.85 -9.74
C GLN A 22 9.11 11.29 -8.41
N SER A 23 9.72 12.27 -7.73
CA SER A 23 9.21 12.84 -6.47
C SER A 23 7.85 13.52 -6.66
N LEU A 24 7.70 14.30 -7.73
CA LEU A 24 6.44 14.95 -8.08
C LEU A 24 5.38 13.96 -8.57
N SER A 25 5.80 12.91 -9.27
CA SER A 25 4.85 11.84 -9.62
C SER A 25 4.39 11.12 -8.35
N ALA A 26 5.23 10.94 -7.33
CA ALA A 26 4.83 10.29 -6.08
C ALA A 26 3.67 11.00 -5.36
N ILE A 27 3.40 12.28 -5.61
CA ILE A 27 2.24 13.00 -5.05
C ILE A 27 0.96 12.91 -5.89
N GLY A 28 0.91 11.96 -6.84
CA GLY A 28 -0.26 11.69 -7.67
C GLY A 28 -0.25 12.38 -9.05
N LEU A 29 0.81 13.14 -9.39
CA LEU A 29 0.89 13.78 -10.70
C LEU A 29 1.21 12.77 -11.81
N PRO A 30 0.56 12.88 -13.00
CA PRO A 30 0.96 12.12 -14.18
C PRO A 30 2.43 12.33 -14.51
N LEU A 31 3.11 11.29 -15.00
CA LEU A 31 4.56 11.34 -15.23
C LEU A 31 4.97 12.47 -16.17
N GLU A 32 4.23 12.66 -17.27
CA GLU A 32 4.46 13.75 -18.22
C GLU A 32 4.40 15.11 -17.54
N ARG A 33 3.34 15.36 -16.76
CA ARG A 33 3.17 16.61 -16.00
C ARG A 33 4.26 16.80 -14.96
N ALA A 34 4.65 15.74 -14.26
CA ALA A 34 5.73 15.76 -13.29
C ALA A 34 7.08 16.15 -13.95
N TYR A 35 7.35 15.67 -15.16
CA TYR A 35 8.53 16.07 -15.94
C TYR A 35 8.47 17.53 -16.41
N GLU A 36 7.31 18.04 -16.79
CA GLU A 36 7.14 19.47 -17.11
C GLU A 36 7.47 20.36 -15.92
N LEU A 37 6.94 20.03 -14.74
CA LEU A 37 7.19 20.79 -13.52
C LEU A 37 8.66 20.68 -13.09
N ALA A 38 9.27 19.50 -13.19
CA ALA A 38 10.70 19.32 -12.93
C ALA A 38 11.59 20.17 -13.86
N ARG A 39 11.19 20.36 -15.13
CA ARG A 39 11.86 21.30 -16.06
C ARG A 39 11.66 22.76 -15.67
N ARG A 40 10.49 23.12 -15.13
CA ARG A 40 10.25 24.49 -14.62
C ARG A 40 11.09 24.79 -13.39
N VAL A 41 11.25 23.82 -12.49
CA VAL A 41 12.19 23.92 -11.36
C VAL A 41 13.62 24.14 -11.87
N GLU A 42 14.07 23.36 -12.86
CA GLU A 42 15.38 23.56 -13.50
C GLU A 42 15.54 24.96 -14.07
N GLY A 43 14.56 25.45 -14.84
CA GLY A 43 14.63 26.79 -15.42
C GLY A 43 14.72 27.90 -14.36
N ARG A 44 14.11 27.69 -13.19
CA ARG A 44 14.28 28.62 -12.06
C ARG A 44 15.66 28.49 -11.40
N LEU A 45 16.21 27.29 -11.28
CA LEU A 45 17.58 27.09 -10.79
C LEU A 45 18.59 27.79 -11.70
N ASP A 46 18.45 27.63 -13.02
CA ASP A 46 19.31 28.27 -14.01
C ASP A 46 19.23 29.81 -13.92
N ALA A 47 18.02 30.35 -13.69
CA ALA A 47 17.81 31.79 -13.52
C ALA A 47 18.43 32.34 -12.23
N LEU A 48 18.55 31.53 -11.17
CA LEU A 48 19.26 31.91 -9.95
C LEU A 48 20.78 32.00 -10.16
N GLY A 49 21.33 31.29 -11.15
CA GLY A 49 22.75 31.30 -11.48
C GLY A 49 23.65 30.71 -10.40
N ALA A 50 23.08 29.96 -9.45
CA ALA A 50 23.82 29.38 -8.33
C ALA A 50 24.52 28.09 -8.75
N GLU A 51 25.82 27.97 -8.50
CA GLU A 51 26.55 26.72 -8.73
C GLU A 51 26.18 25.62 -7.73
N ARG A 52 25.66 26.02 -6.55
CA ARG A 52 25.27 25.14 -5.45
C ARG A 52 23.97 25.61 -4.82
N ILE A 53 23.11 24.67 -4.44
CA ILE A 53 21.87 24.94 -3.71
C ILE A 53 21.67 23.90 -2.61
N GLU A 54 21.21 24.30 -1.43
CA GLU A 54 20.89 23.34 -0.37
C GLU A 54 19.60 22.58 -0.70
N ALA A 55 19.51 21.32 -0.28
CA ALA A 55 18.33 20.49 -0.53
C ALA A 55 17.01 21.11 0.00
N ALA A 56 17.08 21.88 1.10
CA ALA A 56 15.95 22.60 1.65
C ALA A 56 15.48 23.73 0.73
N GLU A 57 16.41 24.51 0.16
CA GLU A 57 16.12 25.61 -0.77
C GLU A 57 15.57 25.09 -2.10
N LEU A 58 16.15 24.01 -2.63
CA LEU A 58 15.62 23.34 -3.83
C LEU A 58 14.17 22.89 -3.63
N SER A 59 13.85 22.44 -2.42
CA SER A 59 12.49 21.99 -2.11
C SER A 59 11.52 23.15 -1.99
N ALA A 60 11.94 24.28 -1.40
CA ALA A 60 11.14 25.51 -1.40
C ALA A 60 10.87 25.98 -2.84
N LEU A 61 11.87 25.90 -3.72
CA LEU A 61 11.69 26.23 -5.13
C LEU A 61 10.68 25.31 -5.84
N ALA A 62 10.72 24.02 -5.54
CA ALA A 62 9.73 23.06 -6.05
C ALA A 62 8.32 23.35 -5.52
N GLU A 63 8.19 23.73 -4.24
CA GLU A 63 6.92 24.16 -3.66
C GLU A 63 6.37 25.42 -4.33
N ASP A 64 7.21 26.41 -4.65
CA ASP A 64 6.78 27.61 -5.38
C ASP A 64 6.26 27.29 -6.78
N VAL A 65 6.95 26.39 -7.50
CA VAL A 65 6.51 25.93 -8.82
C VAL A 65 5.18 25.20 -8.70
N LEU A 66 5.03 24.32 -7.70
CA LEU A 66 3.78 23.60 -7.47
C LEU A 66 2.62 24.54 -7.08
N ALA A 67 2.87 25.53 -6.22
CA ALA A 67 1.85 26.49 -5.81
C ALA A 67 1.28 27.25 -7.01
N LEU A 68 2.15 27.67 -7.93
CA LEU A 68 1.76 28.43 -9.12
C LEU A 68 1.04 27.58 -10.17
N GLU A 69 1.44 26.32 -10.31
CA GLU A 69 0.99 25.47 -11.42
C GLU A 69 -0.13 24.49 -11.06
N GLU A 70 -0.16 24.02 -9.82
CA GLU A 70 -1.04 22.94 -9.34
C GLU A 70 -1.83 23.33 -8.08
N GLY A 71 -1.47 24.44 -7.42
CA GLY A 71 -2.14 24.96 -6.23
C GLY A 71 -1.70 24.32 -4.90
N ASP A 72 -2.25 24.84 -3.81
CA ASP A 72 -1.83 24.53 -2.43
C ASP A 72 -1.99 23.05 -2.05
N ALA A 73 -2.97 22.37 -2.63
CA ALA A 73 -3.18 20.94 -2.38
C ALA A 73 -1.97 20.10 -2.84
N ALA A 74 -1.36 20.45 -3.97
CA ALA A 74 -0.18 19.77 -4.47
C ALA A 74 1.05 20.06 -3.59
N VAL A 75 1.19 21.30 -3.12
CA VAL A 75 2.23 21.69 -2.16
C VAL A 75 2.10 20.90 -0.85
N SER A 76 0.89 20.78 -0.31
CA SER A 76 0.64 19.99 0.90
C SER A 76 1.01 18.52 0.71
N ARG A 77 0.61 17.90 -0.42
CA ARG A 77 1.01 16.52 -0.74
C ARG A 77 2.52 16.38 -0.88
N PHE A 78 3.20 17.33 -1.51
CA PHE A 78 4.67 17.34 -1.63
C PHE A 78 5.38 17.42 -0.29
N ARG A 79 4.91 18.29 0.61
CA ARG A 79 5.42 18.36 1.98
C ARG A 79 5.24 17.05 2.74
N HIS A 80 4.06 16.43 2.64
CA HIS A 80 3.81 15.13 3.28
C HIS A 80 4.67 14.01 2.68
N TRP A 81 4.87 14.01 1.36
CA TRP A 81 5.73 13.04 0.70
C TRP A 81 7.18 13.18 1.19
N ARG A 82 7.71 14.40 1.25
CA ARG A 82 9.06 14.65 1.80
C ARG A 82 9.18 14.25 3.27
N ALA A 83 8.11 14.38 4.05
CA ALA A 83 8.10 13.98 5.45
C ALA A 83 8.20 12.46 5.65
N LEU A 84 7.98 11.63 4.61
CA LEU A 84 8.14 10.17 4.69
C LEU A 84 9.56 9.78 5.11
N ASP A 85 10.58 10.47 4.60
CA ASP A 85 11.99 10.20 4.91
C ASP A 85 12.40 10.62 6.33
N HIS A 86 11.53 11.35 7.03
CA HIS A 86 11.79 11.92 8.35
C HIS A 86 10.79 11.43 9.40
N LEU A 87 10.08 10.33 9.12
CA LEU A 87 9.20 9.72 10.10
C LEU A 87 10.00 9.16 11.28
N ASP A 88 9.64 9.56 12.50
CA ASP A 88 10.24 9.06 13.74
C ASP A 88 9.88 7.60 14.07
N ARG A 89 9.03 6.98 13.25
CA ARG A 89 8.54 5.60 13.38
C ARG A 89 8.30 5.01 11.99
N PRO A 90 8.52 3.71 11.79
CA PRO A 90 8.40 3.12 10.44
C PRO A 90 6.96 3.16 9.93
N LEU A 91 6.83 3.35 8.62
CA LEU A 91 5.57 3.26 7.89
C LEU A 91 5.20 1.78 7.66
N VAL A 92 4.02 1.38 8.12
CA VAL A 92 3.44 0.06 7.86
C VAL A 92 2.14 0.24 7.10
N ILE A 93 2.06 -0.36 5.92
CA ILE A 93 0.87 -0.30 5.05
C ILE A 93 0.25 -1.69 4.98
N LEU A 94 -1.04 -1.77 5.25
CA LEU A 94 -1.84 -2.99 5.23
C LEU A 94 -2.85 -2.91 4.09
N LEU A 95 -2.73 -3.83 3.12
CA LEU A 95 -3.63 -3.94 1.96
C LEU A 95 -4.43 -5.24 2.04
N ALA A 96 -5.65 -5.14 2.53
CA ALA A 96 -6.58 -6.27 2.64
C ALA A 96 -7.34 -6.50 1.31
N GLY A 97 -7.94 -7.68 1.15
CA GLY A 97 -8.90 -7.96 0.07
C GLY A 97 -8.84 -9.38 -0.47
N THR A 98 -9.86 -9.79 -1.21
CA THR A 98 -10.06 -11.17 -1.68
C THR A 98 -9.20 -11.53 -2.90
N ALA A 99 -9.28 -12.77 -3.38
CA ALA A 99 -8.57 -13.19 -4.58
C ALA A 99 -9.06 -12.39 -5.80
N GLY A 100 -8.16 -12.06 -6.74
CA GLY A 100 -8.52 -11.39 -7.99
C GLY A 100 -8.69 -9.88 -7.94
N VAL A 101 -8.66 -9.23 -6.77
CA VAL A 101 -8.84 -7.76 -6.68
C VAL A 101 -7.60 -6.92 -7.01
N GLY A 102 -6.50 -7.54 -7.46
CA GLY A 102 -5.29 -6.82 -7.91
C GLY A 102 -4.30 -6.37 -6.81
N LYS A 103 -4.43 -6.89 -5.58
CA LYS A 103 -3.60 -6.48 -4.42
C LYS A 103 -2.09 -6.52 -4.67
N SER A 104 -1.56 -7.64 -5.15
CA SER A 104 -0.10 -7.80 -5.32
C SER A 104 0.46 -6.83 -6.36
N THR A 105 -0.30 -6.52 -7.41
CA THR A 105 0.07 -5.52 -8.43
C THR A 105 0.09 -4.12 -7.81
N LEU A 106 -0.98 -3.73 -7.12
CA LEU A 106 -1.07 -2.42 -6.46
C LEU A 106 0.02 -2.26 -5.40
N ALA A 107 0.24 -3.28 -4.56
CA ALA A 107 1.28 -3.29 -3.53
C ALA A 107 2.68 -3.10 -4.13
N THR A 108 2.98 -3.75 -5.25
CA THR A 108 4.26 -3.62 -5.95
C THR A 108 4.46 -2.21 -6.51
N MET A 109 3.44 -1.64 -7.16
CA MET A 109 3.50 -0.28 -7.69
C MET A 109 3.60 0.78 -6.58
N LEU A 110 2.86 0.57 -5.49
CA LEU A 110 2.92 1.40 -4.29
C LEU A 110 4.32 1.37 -3.68
N ALA A 111 4.90 0.17 -3.54
CA ALA A 111 6.26 -0.01 -3.03
C ALA A 111 7.28 0.75 -3.88
N HIS A 112 7.21 0.61 -5.20
CA HIS A 112 8.08 1.34 -6.13
C HIS A 112 7.93 2.85 -5.99
N ARG A 113 6.69 3.37 -5.89
CA ARG A 113 6.42 4.82 -5.78
C ARG A 113 6.86 5.42 -4.44
N LEU A 114 6.85 4.62 -3.38
CA LEU A 114 7.31 5.01 -2.03
C LEU A 114 8.78 4.66 -1.76
N GLY A 115 9.50 4.07 -2.72
CA GLY A 115 10.88 3.60 -2.50
C GLY A 115 11.00 2.47 -1.47
N LEU A 116 9.93 1.72 -1.22
CA LEU A 116 9.90 0.61 -0.26
C LEU A 116 10.31 -0.69 -0.94
N THR A 117 11.19 -1.45 -0.28
CA THR A 117 11.68 -2.74 -0.81
C THR A 117 11.01 -3.95 -0.19
N ARG A 118 10.29 -3.79 0.92
CA ARG A 118 9.68 -4.90 1.67
C ARG A 118 8.18 -4.96 1.44
N VAL A 119 7.75 -5.95 0.64
CA VAL A 119 6.34 -6.31 0.42
C VAL A 119 6.16 -7.77 0.81
N ILE A 120 5.23 -8.06 1.73
CA ILE A 120 4.97 -9.42 2.22
C ILE A 120 3.51 -9.79 1.96
N ALA A 121 3.30 -10.85 1.20
CA ALA A 121 1.97 -11.43 1.00
C ALA A 121 1.62 -12.38 2.16
N THR A 122 0.45 -12.23 2.76
CA THR A 122 -0.02 -13.13 3.84
C THR A 122 -0.13 -14.59 3.38
N ASP A 123 -0.29 -14.84 2.08
CA ASP A 123 -0.29 -16.20 1.55
C ASP A 123 1.04 -16.92 1.77
N VAL A 124 2.17 -16.20 1.74
CA VAL A 124 3.50 -16.77 2.03
C VAL A 124 3.52 -17.34 3.45
N ILE A 125 2.95 -16.62 4.41
CA ILE A 125 2.85 -17.07 5.81
C ILE A 125 1.98 -18.32 5.89
N ARG A 126 0.83 -18.32 5.19
CA ARG A 126 -0.03 -19.51 5.10
C ARG A 126 0.71 -20.71 4.49
N GLN A 127 1.50 -20.52 3.43
CA GLN A 127 2.30 -21.60 2.82
C GLN A 127 3.33 -22.17 3.80
N VAL A 128 4.02 -21.31 4.57
CA VAL A 128 4.96 -21.77 5.60
C VAL A 128 4.22 -22.59 6.66
N LEU A 129 3.13 -22.08 7.23
CA LEU A 129 2.34 -22.83 8.21
C LEU A 129 1.84 -24.17 7.65
N ARG A 130 1.37 -24.18 6.40
CA ARG A 130 0.90 -25.37 5.69
C ARG A 130 2.01 -26.43 5.49
N ALA A 131 3.25 -26.01 5.30
CA ALA A 131 4.38 -26.92 5.12
C ALA A 131 4.81 -27.59 6.43
N PHE A 132 4.69 -26.87 7.56
CA PHE A 132 5.08 -27.37 8.87
C PHE A 132 3.97 -28.12 9.61
N LEU A 133 2.70 -27.78 9.37
CA LEU A 133 1.56 -28.31 10.12
C LEU A 133 0.75 -29.28 9.25
N SER A 134 0.46 -30.47 9.78
CA SER A 134 -0.34 -31.47 9.08
C SER A 134 -1.79 -31.01 8.87
N ARG A 135 -2.48 -31.62 7.90
CA ARG A 135 -3.92 -31.39 7.65
C ARG A 135 -4.77 -31.74 8.85
N GLU A 136 -4.38 -32.74 9.64
CA GLU A 136 -5.08 -33.14 10.85
C GLU A 136 -4.94 -32.09 11.96
N PHE A 137 -3.74 -31.53 12.13
CA PHE A 137 -3.47 -30.57 13.21
C PHE A 137 -4.03 -29.18 12.93
N MET A 138 -3.90 -28.68 11.69
CA MET A 138 -4.41 -27.36 11.32
C MET A 138 -5.08 -27.38 9.94
N PRO A 139 -6.28 -27.96 9.81
CA PRO A 139 -6.91 -28.17 8.50
C PRO A 139 -7.09 -26.87 7.70
N VAL A 140 -7.50 -25.78 8.35
CA VAL A 140 -7.84 -24.50 7.70
C VAL A 140 -6.74 -23.94 6.81
N VAL A 141 -5.44 -24.08 7.13
CA VAL A 141 -4.35 -23.50 6.30
C VAL A 141 -4.13 -24.27 5.00
N HIS A 142 -4.69 -25.48 4.86
CA HIS A 142 -4.55 -26.32 3.68
C HIS A 142 -5.63 -26.06 2.61
N TYR A 143 -6.60 -25.20 2.90
CA TYR A 143 -7.65 -24.76 1.97
C TYR A 143 -7.36 -23.35 1.47
N SER A 144 -7.86 -23.00 0.28
CA SER A 144 -7.94 -21.59 -0.10
C SER A 144 -8.93 -20.88 0.83
N SER A 145 -8.80 -19.56 0.98
CA SER A 145 -9.66 -18.83 1.93
C SER A 145 -11.16 -18.97 1.63
N PHE A 146 -11.53 -19.01 0.35
CA PHE A 146 -12.91 -19.26 -0.11
C PHE A 146 -13.35 -20.73 -0.04
N GLU A 147 -12.50 -21.65 0.43
CA GLU A 147 -12.82 -23.06 0.66
C GLU A 147 -12.63 -23.46 2.12
N ALA A 148 -12.21 -22.51 2.97
CA ALA A 148 -11.85 -22.80 4.36
C ALA A 148 -13.05 -23.27 5.20
N GLY A 149 -14.28 -23.07 4.72
CA GLY A 149 -15.50 -23.64 5.33
C GLY A 149 -15.52 -25.17 5.39
N ALA A 150 -14.74 -25.84 4.54
CA ALA A 150 -14.57 -27.31 4.60
C ALA A 150 -13.83 -27.78 5.87
N ALA A 151 -13.13 -26.88 6.57
CA ALA A 151 -12.34 -27.18 7.77
C ALA A 151 -13.06 -26.87 9.08
N VAL A 152 -14.33 -26.43 9.04
CA VAL A 152 -15.14 -26.13 10.23
C VAL A 152 -16.36 -27.04 10.31
N ALA A 153 -16.98 -27.08 11.49
CA ALA A 153 -18.13 -27.92 11.80
C ALA A 153 -19.31 -27.66 10.84
N GLU A 154 -19.99 -28.72 10.42
CA GLU A 154 -21.11 -28.65 9.48
C GLU A 154 -22.33 -27.92 10.05
N SER A 155 -22.43 -27.84 11.38
CA SER A 155 -23.55 -27.19 12.09
C SER A 155 -23.49 -25.66 12.08
N LEU A 156 -22.42 -25.04 11.55
CA LEU A 156 -22.32 -23.59 11.47
C LEU A 156 -23.14 -23.06 10.30
N GLU A 157 -23.91 -21.99 10.52
CA GLU A 157 -24.79 -21.40 9.49
C GLU A 157 -24.00 -20.84 8.31
N ASP A 158 -22.96 -20.04 8.58
CA ASP A 158 -22.05 -19.52 7.56
C ASP A 158 -20.66 -20.14 7.66
N ARG A 159 -20.52 -21.33 7.08
CA ARG A 159 -19.25 -22.06 7.06
C ARG A 159 -18.15 -21.32 6.32
N ASP A 160 -18.46 -20.62 5.24
CA ASP A 160 -17.45 -19.95 4.40
C ASP A 160 -16.77 -18.84 5.19
N VAL A 161 -17.57 -17.98 5.83
CA VAL A 161 -17.08 -16.89 6.67
C VAL A 161 -16.39 -17.46 7.91
N ALA A 162 -17.01 -18.40 8.63
CA ALA A 162 -16.41 -18.96 9.84
C ALA A 162 -15.07 -19.66 9.57
N GLY A 163 -14.98 -20.42 8.48
CA GLY A 163 -13.75 -21.07 8.05
C GLY A 163 -12.67 -20.07 7.65
N PHE A 164 -13.07 -19.02 6.91
CA PHE A 164 -12.17 -17.93 6.55
C PHE A 164 -11.65 -17.18 7.77
N GLU A 165 -12.52 -16.75 8.70
CA GLU A 165 -12.12 -16.02 9.90
C GLU A 165 -11.21 -16.87 10.79
N LEU A 166 -11.49 -18.17 10.92
CA LEU A 166 -10.60 -19.10 11.61
C LEU A 166 -9.23 -19.16 10.92
N GLN A 167 -9.19 -19.31 9.60
CA GLN A 167 -7.94 -19.30 8.83
C GLN A 167 -7.18 -17.98 9.02
N ALA A 168 -7.86 -16.84 8.91
CA ALA A 168 -7.29 -15.52 9.07
C ALA A 168 -6.75 -15.32 10.48
N ALA A 169 -7.44 -15.79 11.52
CA ALA A 169 -6.94 -15.78 12.89
C ALA A 169 -5.65 -16.61 13.06
N ARG A 170 -5.56 -17.80 12.43
CA ARG A 170 -4.34 -18.63 12.49
C ARG A 170 -3.16 -17.97 11.77
N VAL A 171 -3.37 -17.51 10.54
CA VAL A 171 -2.32 -16.86 9.73
C VAL A 171 -1.96 -15.48 10.31
N GLY A 172 -2.93 -14.79 10.90
CA GLY A 172 -2.80 -13.47 11.51
C GLY A 172 -1.78 -13.40 12.65
N THR A 173 -1.53 -14.52 13.33
CA THR A 173 -0.45 -14.59 14.34
C THR A 173 0.93 -14.35 13.72
N GLY A 174 1.20 -14.96 12.56
CA GLY A 174 2.42 -14.73 11.79
C GLY A 174 2.49 -13.33 11.19
N VAL A 175 1.36 -12.80 10.70
CA VAL A 175 1.27 -11.41 10.21
C VAL A 175 1.66 -10.43 11.31
N SER A 176 1.08 -10.60 12.50
CA SER A 176 1.36 -9.77 13.66
C SER A 176 2.84 -9.82 14.06
N ALA A 177 3.46 -11.00 14.03
CA ALA A 177 4.89 -11.15 14.33
C ALA A 177 5.81 -10.42 13.34
N ILE A 178 5.48 -10.45 12.04
CA ILE A 178 6.24 -9.72 11.00
C ILE A 178 6.09 -8.21 11.21
N ILE A 179 4.88 -7.74 11.50
CA ILE A 179 4.61 -6.32 11.79
C ILE A 179 5.35 -5.88 13.06
N ASP A 180 5.29 -6.66 14.13
CA ASP A 180 5.99 -6.36 15.38
C ASP A 180 7.49 -6.22 15.18
N ARG A 181 8.08 -7.16 14.42
CA ARG A 181 9.48 -7.09 14.01
C ARG A 181 9.76 -5.82 13.22
N ALA A 182 8.92 -5.47 12.25
CA ALA A 182 9.11 -4.27 11.44
C ALA A 182 9.07 -2.98 12.29
N CYS A 183 8.14 -2.90 13.26
CA CYS A 183 8.09 -1.80 14.21
C CYS A 183 9.36 -1.72 15.08
N ARG A 184 9.84 -2.87 15.58
CA ARG A 184 11.06 -2.94 16.41
C ARG A 184 12.35 -2.59 15.66
N GLU A 185 12.50 -3.11 14.45
CA GLU A 185 13.67 -2.89 13.59
C GLU A 185 13.62 -1.53 12.87
N ARG A 186 12.54 -0.76 13.06
CA ARG A 186 12.31 0.54 12.42
C ARG A 186 12.38 0.46 10.90
N THR A 187 11.82 -0.61 10.35
CA THR A 187 11.83 -0.91 8.92
C THR A 187 10.45 -0.71 8.31
N PRO A 188 10.30 0.07 7.23
CA PRO A 188 9.02 0.19 6.56
C PRO A 188 8.62 -1.13 5.88
N LEU A 189 7.31 -1.37 5.79
CA LEU A 189 6.73 -2.64 5.36
C LEU A 189 5.37 -2.43 4.69
N ILE A 190 5.14 -3.12 3.58
CA ILE A 190 3.80 -3.35 3.03
C ILE A 190 3.42 -4.81 3.29
N VAL A 191 2.25 -5.05 3.90
CA VAL A 191 1.64 -6.38 4.00
C VAL A 191 0.38 -6.42 3.16
N GLU A 192 0.26 -7.41 2.27
CA GLU A 192 -0.92 -7.58 1.42
C GLU A 192 -1.55 -8.96 1.60
N GLY A 193 -2.89 -9.03 1.57
CA GLY A 193 -3.59 -10.30 1.47
C GLY A 193 -4.91 -10.35 2.23
N ILE A 194 -5.64 -11.45 2.01
CA ILE A 194 -6.99 -11.62 2.57
C ILE A 194 -6.99 -11.87 4.10
N HIS A 195 -5.88 -12.39 4.66
CA HIS A 195 -5.77 -12.67 6.10
C HIS A 195 -5.54 -11.41 6.96
N VAL A 196 -5.40 -10.25 6.34
CA VAL A 196 -5.42 -8.96 7.03
C VAL A 196 -6.88 -8.58 7.23
N LEU A 197 -7.45 -8.93 8.38
CA LEU A 197 -8.83 -8.59 8.69
C LEU A 197 -8.94 -7.10 9.06
N PRO A 198 -9.80 -6.32 8.36
CA PRO A 198 -9.97 -4.90 8.64
C PRO A 198 -10.18 -4.60 10.12
N GLY A 199 -9.38 -3.68 10.66
CA GLY A 199 -9.51 -3.17 12.02
C GLY A 199 -8.87 -4.02 13.12
N THR A 200 -8.30 -5.19 12.79
CA THR A 200 -7.77 -6.13 13.81
C THR A 200 -6.36 -5.82 14.29
N LEU A 201 -5.57 -5.11 13.49
CA LEU A 201 -4.14 -4.90 13.76
C LEU A 201 -3.83 -3.51 14.32
N GLN A 202 -4.86 -2.68 14.52
CA GLN A 202 -4.71 -1.30 15.00
C GLN A 202 -4.03 -1.25 16.39
N ASP A 203 -4.44 -2.12 17.30
CA ASP A 203 -3.85 -2.22 18.65
C ASP A 203 -2.40 -2.69 18.62
N ALA A 204 -2.08 -3.66 17.75
CA ALA A 204 -0.72 -4.18 17.59
C ALA A 204 0.24 -3.13 17.01
N LEU A 205 -0.27 -2.26 16.13
CA LEU A 205 0.49 -1.20 15.49
C LEU A 205 0.70 0.01 16.42
N GLY A 206 -0.32 0.35 17.23
CA GLY A 206 -0.27 1.32 18.31
C GLY A 206 0.49 2.61 18.00
N SER A 207 1.20 3.15 18.99
CA SER A 207 2.11 4.29 18.84
C SER A 207 3.49 3.90 18.32
N ARG A 208 3.74 2.66 17.90
CA ARG A 208 5.08 2.18 17.49
C ARG A 208 5.37 2.36 16.00
N CYS A 209 4.32 2.38 15.20
CA CYS A 209 4.39 2.48 13.75
C CYS A 209 3.46 3.59 13.24
N VAL A 210 3.76 4.13 12.06
CA VAL A 210 2.79 4.92 11.29
C VAL A 210 2.00 3.92 10.44
N ALA A 211 0.79 3.57 10.88
CA ALA A 211 -0.04 2.58 10.22
C ALA A 211 -1.01 3.22 9.21
N VAL A 212 -1.11 2.60 8.04
CA VAL A 212 -2.10 2.88 6.99
C VAL A 212 -2.76 1.56 6.63
N GLU A 213 -4.09 1.49 6.68
CA GLU A 213 -4.85 0.28 6.35
C GLU A 213 -5.89 0.62 5.28
N ALA A 214 -6.04 -0.25 4.28
CA ALA A 214 -7.05 -0.12 3.25
C ALA A 214 -7.55 -1.51 2.81
N LEU A 215 -8.85 -1.62 2.54
CA LEU A 215 -9.45 -2.77 1.88
C LEU A 215 -9.54 -2.49 0.38
N LEU A 216 -8.92 -3.34 -0.44
CA LEU A 216 -9.07 -3.31 -1.89
C LEU A 216 -10.23 -4.22 -2.32
N VAL A 217 -11.13 -3.69 -3.13
CA VAL A 217 -12.25 -4.42 -3.72
C VAL A 217 -12.26 -4.26 -5.23
N VAL A 218 -13.05 -5.07 -5.92
CA VAL A 218 -13.51 -4.76 -7.28
C VAL A 218 -15.02 -4.80 -7.22
N GLU A 219 -15.69 -3.67 -7.39
CA GLU A 219 -17.15 -3.61 -7.26
C GLU A 219 -17.85 -4.36 -8.39
N ASP A 220 -17.41 -4.11 -9.63
CA ASP A 220 -17.92 -4.75 -10.85
C ASP A 220 -17.52 -6.23 -10.93
N GLU A 221 -18.52 -7.12 -10.95
CA GLU A 221 -18.30 -8.56 -10.95
C GLU A 221 -17.69 -9.09 -12.25
N ASP A 222 -18.11 -8.58 -13.41
CA ASP A 222 -17.61 -9.05 -14.71
C ASP A 222 -16.12 -8.74 -14.85
N ARG A 223 -15.74 -7.57 -14.37
CA ARG A 223 -14.36 -7.10 -14.31
C ARG A 223 -13.54 -7.93 -13.32
N HIS A 224 -14.10 -8.23 -12.15
CA HIS A 224 -13.47 -9.11 -11.15
C HIS A 224 -13.25 -10.51 -11.74
N ARG A 225 -14.23 -11.06 -12.48
CA ARG A 225 -14.09 -12.34 -13.20
C ARG A 225 -12.97 -12.27 -14.24
N ALA A 226 -12.91 -11.18 -15.03
CA ALA A 226 -11.90 -10.99 -16.07
C ALA A 226 -10.47 -11.03 -15.52
N HIS A 227 -10.23 -10.56 -14.30
CA HIS A 227 -8.91 -10.62 -13.66
C HIS A 227 -8.37 -12.04 -13.48
N PHE A 228 -9.23 -13.06 -13.36
CA PHE A 228 -8.78 -14.45 -13.26
C PHE A 228 -8.33 -15.02 -14.60
N GLY A 229 -8.92 -14.58 -15.71
CA GLY A 229 -8.53 -15.00 -17.06
C GLY A 229 -7.16 -14.47 -17.51
N LEU A 230 -6.73 -13.33 -16.94
CA LEU A 230 -5.44 -12.69 -17.23
C LEU A 230 -4.26 -13.35 -16.48
N ARG A 231 -4.52 -14.16 -15.47
CA ARG A 231 -3.50 -14.95 -14.77
C ARG A 231 -3.19 -16.19 -15.61
N GLY A 232 -2.14 -16.13 -16.43
CA GLY A 232 -1.74 -17.21 -17.34
C GLY A 232 -1.76 -18.62 -16.71
N GLY A 233 -2.26 -19.60 -17.48
CA GLY A 233 -2.42 -21.00 -17.11
C GLY A 233 -3.87 -21.47 -17.25
N GLU A 234 -4.11 -22.57 -17.98
CA GLU A 234 -5.46 -23.05 -18.34
C GLU A 234 -6.29 -23.56 -17.15
N ARG A 235 -5.67 -23.89 -16.01
CA ARG A 235 -6.31 -24.57 -14.86
C ARG A 235 -6.53 -23.71 -13.59
N PRO A 236 -5.67 -22.73 -13.24
CA PRO A 236 -5.88 -21.89 -12.05
C PRO A 236 -7.14 -21.04 -12.12
N ALA A 237 -7.46 -20.47 -13.29
CA ALA A 237 -8.60 -19.55 -13.45
C ALA A 237 -9.96 -20.24 -13.24
N ALA A 238 -10.13 -21.46 -13.75
CA ALA A 238 -11.39 -22.21 -13.65
C ALA A 238 -11.84 -22.41 -12.20
N ARG A 239 -10.92 -22.81 -11.31
CA ARG A 239 -11.21 -23.00 -9.88
C ARG A 239 -11.71 -21.73 -9.18
N TYR A 240 -11.13 -20.57 -9.49
CA TYR A 240 -11.60 -19.30 -8.92
C TYR A 240 -12.99 -18.92 -9.46
N LEU A 241 -13.25 -19.20 -10.74
CA LEU A 241 -14.55 -18.92 -11.36
C LEU A 241 -15.65 -19.85 -10.85
N GLU A 242 -15.34 -21.13 -10.61
CA GLU A 242 -16.25 -22.12 -9.99
C GLU A 242 -16.62 -21.74 -8.56
N ARG A 243 -15.73 -21.05 -7.84
CA ARG A 243 -15.93 -20.59 -6.46
C ARG A 243 -16.08 -19.06 -6.35
N PHE A 244 -16.54 -18.42 -7.43
CA PHE A 244 -16.60 -16.97 -7.49
C PHE A 244 -17.61 -16.41 -6.50
N ALA A 245 -18.73 -17.11 -6.28
CA ALA A 245 -19.74 -16.70 -5.32
C ALA A 245 -19.18 -16.63 -3.89
N GLU A 246 -18.36 -17.60 -3.50
CA GLU A 246 -17.68 -17.64 -2.21
C GLU A 246 -16.64 -16.52 -2.10
N ILE A 247 -15.90 -16.23 -3.19
CA ILE A 247 -14.97 -15.09 -3.24
C ILE A 247 -15.71 -13.76 -3.05
N ARG A 248 -16.87 -13.58 -3.69
CA ARG A 248 -17.71 -12.38 -3.55
C ARG A 248 -18.28 -12.25 -2.14
N LYS A 249 -18.82 -13.34 -1.60
CA LYS A 249 -19.31 -13.41 -0.22
C LYS A 249 -18.24 -13.00 0.79
N LEU A 250 -16.99 -13.46 0.62
CA LEU A 250 -15.89 -13.01 1.48
C LEU A 250 -15.53 -11.53 1.27
N GLN A 251 -15.69 -10.99 0.06
CA GLN A 251 -15.47 -9.56 -0.20
C GLN A 251 -16.53 -8.72 0.51
N ASP A 252 -17.79 -9.13 0.47
CA ASP A 252 -18.90 -8.45 1.14
C ASP A 252 -18.69 -8.45 2.65
N HIS A 253 -18.35 -9.61 3.22
CA HIS A 253 -18.00 -9.74 4.63
C HIS A 253 -16.85 -8.81 5.05
N LEU A 254 -15.76 -8.77 4.27
CA LEU A 254 -14.63 -7.86 4.54
C LEU A 254 -15.03 -6.39 4.41
N THR A 255 -15.92 -6.06 3.46
CA THR A 255 -16.40 -4.69 3.23
C THR A 255 -17.25 -4.21 4.40
N GLU A 256 -18.16 -5.05 4.91
CA GLU A 256 -18.94 -4.76 6.12
C GLU A 256 -18.03 -4.52 7.32
N ARG A 257 -17.03 -5.39 7.51
CA ARG A 257 -16.05 -5.26 8.58
C ARG A 257 -15.22 -3.98 8.46
N ALA A 258 -14.75 -3.65 7.26
CA ALA A 258 -13.97 -2.43 7.01
C ALA A 258 -14.78 -1.18 7.34
N ARG A 259 -16.05 -1.11 6.90
CA ARG A 259 -16.96 -0.01 7.23
C ARG A 259 -17.17 0.13 8.73
N ALA A 260 -17.42 -0.99 9.43
CA ALA A 260 -17.60 -0.99 10.88
C ALA A 260 -16.35 -0.51 11.65
N ALA A 261 -15.15 -0.82 11.14
CA ALA A 261 -13.87 -0.42 11.72
C ALA A 261 -13.35 0.95 11.24
N GLY A 262 -14.08 1.64 10.35
CA GLY A 262 -13.62 2.90 9.74
C GLY A 262 -12.41 2.75 8.82
N VAL A 263 -12.14 1.54 8.31
CA VAL A 263 -11.08 1.27 7.35
C VAL A 263 -11.56 1.66 5.94
N PRO A 264 -10.81 2.50 5.20
CA PRO A 264 -11.15 2.88 3.84
C PRO A 264 -11.30 1.67 2.90
N VAL A 265 -12.38 1.67 2.13
CA VAL A 265 -12.61 0.71 1.04
C VAL A 265 -12.27 1.41 -0.27
N VAL A 266 -11.34 0.84 -1.03
CA VAL A 266 -10.86 1.38 -2.30
C VAL A 266 -11.27 0.42 -3.41
N ASP A 267 -12.17 0.89 -4.29
CA ASP A 267 -12.49 0.16 -5.51
C ASP A 267 -11.30 0.22 -6.47
N ASN A 268 -10.72 -0.94 -6.74
CA ASN A 268 -9.69 -1.09 -7.72
C ASN A 268 -10.32 -1.28 -9.09
N ALA A 269 -11.00 -0.24 -9.59
CA ALA A 269 -11.41 -0.10 -10.97
C ALA A 269 -10.15 0.09 -11.85
N THR A 270 -9.56 1.27 -11.93
CA THR A 270 -8.25 1.36 -12.61
C THR A 270 -7.15 1.28 -11.57
N ILE A 271 -6.06 0.59 -11.93
CA ILE A 271 -4.88 0.52 -11.07
C ILE A 271 -4.39 1.92 -10.72
N ASP A 272 -4.46 2.88 -11.65
CA ASP A 272 -4.03 4.26 -11.41
C ASP A 272 -4.90 4.98 -10.38
N ILE A 273 -6.24 4.85 -10.47
CA ILE A 273 -7.16 5.46 -9.50
C ILE A 273 -6.96 4.84 -8.12
N ALA A 274 -6.87 3.51 -8.04
CA ALA A 274 -6.69 2.80 -6.78
C ALA A 274 -5.35 3.14 -6.13
N LEU A 275 -4.27 3.20 -6.93
CA LEU A 275 -2.95 3.59 -6.47
C LEU A 275 -2.94 5.03 -5.95
N ALA A 276 -3.59 5.97 -6.65
CA ALA A 276 -3.73 7.34 -6.21
C ALA A 276 -4.48 7.44 -4.87
N ALA A 277 -5.61 6.73 -4.74
CA ALA A 277 -6.40 6.71 -3.50
C ALA A 277 -5.59 6.17 -2.31
N VAL A 278 -4.85 5.06 -2.49
CA VAL A 278 -3.99 4.51 -1.43
C VAL A 278 -2.83 5.45 -1.10
N MET A 279 -2.22 6.10 -2.10
CA MET A 279 -1.20 7.13 -1.87
C MET A 279 -1.72 8.30 -1.06
N ASP A 280 -2.94 8.78 -1.35
CA ASP A 280 -3.56 9.86 -0.60
C ASP A 280 -3.81 9.47 0.86
N LEU A 281 -4.20 8.22 1.13
CA LEU A 281 -4.31 7.70 2.51
C LEU A 281 -2.96 7.72 3.23
N VAL A 282 -1.88 7.31 2.55
CA VAL A 282 -0.52 7.33 3.10
C VAL A 282 -0.09 8.77 3.42
N LEU A 283 -0.17 9.68 2.46
CA LEU A 283 0.26 11.07 2.62
C LEU A 283 -0.58 11.80 3.68
N SER A 284 -1.89 11.57 3.71
CA SER A 284 -2.77 12.13 4.74
C SER A 284 -2.41 11.63 6.14
N ARG A 285 -2.05 10.35 6.26
CA ARG A 285 -1.63 9.77 7.55
C ARG A 285 -0.32 10.38 8.03
N VAL A 286 0.65 10.54 7.12
CA VAL A 286 1.93 11.19 7.40
C VAL A 286 1.72 12.63 7.87
N GLY A 287 0.90 13.41 7.15
CA GLY A 287 0.57 14.79 7.53
C GLY A 287 0.02 14.92 8.96
N ARG A 288 -0.90 14.03 9.34
CA ARG A 288 -1.46 13.98 10.71
C ARG A 288 -0.44 13.62 11.79
N VAL A 289 0.55 12.79 11.45
CA VAL A 289 1.61 12.43 12.42
C VAL A 289 2.58 13.58 12.57
N SER A 290 3.03 14.18 11.46
CA SER A 290 4.00 15.28 11.48
C SER A 290 3.45 16.54 12.18
N SER A 291 2.15 16.82 12.10
CA SER A 291 1.53 17.92 12.85
C SER A 291 1.43 17.65 14.35
N SER A 292 1.25 16.38 14.75
CA SER A 292 1.17 15.97 16.15
C SER A 292 2.52 15.97 16.87
N THR A 293 3.64 15.81 16.16
CA THR A 293 4.98 15.86 16.76
C THR A 293 5.51 17.29 16.93
N ALA A 294 4.89 18.27 16.28
CA ALA A 294 5.26 19.69 16.33
C ALA A 294 4.50 20.50 17.40
N SER A 295 3.54 19.87 18.09
CA SER A 295 2.77 20.45 19.22
C SER A 295 3.22 19.83 20.54
#